data_AF-A0A963BMK9-F1
#
_entry.id   AF-A0A963BMK9-F1
#
_cell.length_a   1.000
_cell.length_b   1.000
_cell.length_c   1.000
_cell.angle_alpha   90.00
_cell.angle_beta   90.00
_cell.angle_gamma   90.00
#
_symmetry.space_group_name_H-M   'P 1'
#
loop_
_entity.id
_entity.type
_entity.pdbx_description
1 polymer ?
#
loop_
_entity_poly.entity_id
_entity_poly.type
_entity_poly.pdbx_seq_one_letter_code
_entity_poly.pdbx_strand_id
1 'polypeptide(L)' 'MSGFLLRYLAYFGPDRMPAEILFQPGLNVIYGSSETGKSLIVESIDFMLGQKDPVRDVPERKGYDRIRL' A
#
# COMPACT_ATOMS: atom_id res chain seq x y z
N MET A 1 4.10 -4.91 -25.79
CA MET A 1 3.71 -3.77 -24.94
C MET A 1 4.65 -3.72 -23.75
N SER A 2 5.39 -2.63 -23.55
CA SER A 2 6.10 -2.39 -22.29
C SER A 2 5.16 -1.65 -21.34
N GLY A 3 4.77 -2.29 -20.25
CA GLY A 3 4.05 -1.67 -19.14
C GLY A 3 4.77 -1.99 -17.83
N PHE A 4 4.42 -1.29 -16.75
CA PHE A 4 4.88 -1.66 -15.43
C PHE A 4 3.80 -2.45 -14.70
N LEU A 5 4.21 -3.49 -13.99
CA LEU A 5 3.33 -4.34 -13.18
C LEU A 5 3.68 -4.13 -11.71
N LEU A 6 2.69 -3.68 -10.93
CA LEU A 6 2.76 -3.75 -9.48
C LEU A 6 2.80 -5.21 -9.05
N ARG A 7 3.80 -5.59 -8.26
CA ARG A 7 3.93 -6.97 -7.75
C ARG A 7 3.41 -7.10 -6.33
N TYR A 8 3.70 -6.12 -5.49
CA TYR A 8 3.21 -6.07 -4.13
C TYR A 8 3.23 -4.64 -3.61
N LEU A 9 2.50 -4.40 -2.53
CA LEU A 9 2.67 -3.25 -1.65
C LEU A 9 2.90 -3.80 -0.25
N ALA A 10 3.95 -3.37 0.42
CA ALA A 10 4.26 -3.85 1.76
C ALA A 10 4.71 -2.74 2.71
N TYR A 11 4.23 -2.82 3.94
CA TYR A 11 4.61 -1.97 5.06
C TYR A 11 5.57 -2.73 5.97
N PHE A 12 6.68 -2.08 6.33
CA PHE A 12 7.73 -2.64 7.19
C PHE A 12 7.96 -1.75 8.40
N GLY A 13 8.40 -2.37 9.49
CA GLY A 13 8.80 -1.72 10.73
C GLY A 13 9.81 -2.59 11.48
N PRO A 14 10.60 -2.03 12.40
CA PRO A 14 11.62 -2.80 13.14
C PRO A 14 11.02 -3.92 13.99
N ASP A 15 9.84 -3.69 14.57
CA ASP A 15 9.19 -4.61 15.54
C ASP A 15 7.80 -5.10 15.07
N ARG A 16 7.55 -5.08 13.75
CA ARG A 16 6.28 -5.51 13.15
C ARG A 16 6.54 -6.52 12.05
N MET A 17 5.72 -7.57 12.00
CA MET A 17 5.66 -8.43 10.81
C MET A 17 5.21 -7.58 9.61
N PRO A 18 5.78 -7.78 8.41
CA PRO A 18 5.36 -7.04 7.24
C PRO A 18 3.87 -7.22 6.96
N ALA A 19 3.16 -6.12 6.71
CA ALA A 19 1.81 -6.16 6.19
C ALA A 19 1.89 -6.02 4.66
N GLU A 20 1.47 -7.05 3.94
CA GLU A 20 1.66 -7.14 2.49
C GLU A 20 0.35 -7.39 1.73
N ILE A 21 0.32 -6.85 0.51
CA ILE A 21 -0.68 -7.16 -0.51
C ILE A 21 0.06 -7.58 -1.76
N LEU A 22 -0.30 -8.73 -2.31
CA LEU A 22 0.25 -9.24 -3.56
C LEU A 22 -0.70 -8.89 -4.70
N PHE A 23 -0.13 -8.34 -5.78
CA PHE A 23 -0.86 -8.05 -7.00
C PHE A 23 -0.55 -9.12 -8.05
N GLN A 24 -1.56 -9.46 -8.84
CA GLN A 24 -1.42 -10.37 -9.98
C GLN A 24 -1.54 -9.60 -11.30
N PRO A 25 -1.00 -10.15 -12.40
CA PRO A 25 -1.30 -9.61 -13.73
C PRO A 25 -2.81 -9.56 -13.99
N GLY A 26 -3.29 -8.47 -14.57
CA GLY A 26 -4.71 -8.27 -14.88
C GLY A 26 -5.47 -7.50 -13.81
N LEU A 27 -6.76 -7.80 -13.66
CA LEU A 27 -7.65 -7.08 -12.74
C LEU A 27 -7.49 -7.59 -11.30
N ASN A 28 -7.12 -6.70 -10.39
CA ASN A 28 -7.12 -6.94 -8.96
C ASN A 28 -8.28 -6.15 -8.33
N VAL A 29 -9.10 -6.79 -7.49
CA VAL A 29 -10.24 -6.14 -6.83
C VAL A 29 -10.00 -6.11 -5.32
N ILE A 30 -9.91 -4.90 -4.77
CA ILE A 30 -9.79 -4.66 -3.34
C ILE A 30 -11.18 -4.27 -2.80
N TYR A 31 -11.75 -5.10 -1.92
CA TYR A 31 -13.09 -4.91 -1.39
C TYR A 31 -13.12 -5.11 0.13
N GLY A 32 -14.15 -4.55 0.78
CA GLY A 32 -14.32 -4.58 2.24
C GLY A 32 -15.15 -3.41 2.74
N SER A 33 -15.58 -3.47 4.00
CA SER A 33 -16.39 -2.44 4.66
C SER A 33 -15.75 -1.05 4.60
N SER A 34 -16.53 0.02 4.72
CA SER A 34 -15.98 1.39 4.80
C SER A 34 -14.93 1.52 5.92
N GLU A 35 -13.96 2.42 5.74
CA GLU A 35 -12.86 2.67 6.69
C GLU A 35 -11.91 1.49 7.00
N THR A 36 -11.91 0.43 6.18
CA THR A 36 -10.99 -0.72 6.35
C THR A 36 -9.64 -0.57 5.62
N GLY A 37 -9.18 0.65 5.34
CA GLY A 37 -7.86 0.86 4.72
C GLY A 37 -7.79 0.71 3.19
N LYS A 38 -8.92 0.57 2.48
CA LYS A 38 -8.93 0.53 1.00
C LYS A 38 -8.32 1.79 0.37
N SER A 39 -8.73 2.96 0.84
CA SER A 39 -8.19 4.23 0.34
C SER A 39 -6.72 4.43 0.74
N LEU A 40 -6.28 3.87 1.87
CA LEU A 40 -4.88 3.90 2.29
C LEU A 40 -3.99 3.17 1.27
N ILE A 41 -4.44 2.03 0.74
CA ILE A 41 -3.68 1.27 -0.28
C ILE A 41 -3.49 2.10 -1.54
N VAL A 42 -4.54 2.77 -2.03
CA VAL A 42 -4.47 3.64 -3.20
C VAL A 42 -3.50 4.81 -2.96
N GLU A 43 -3.64 5.51 -1.84
CA GLU A 43 -2.75 6.63 -1.48
C GLU A 43 -1.29 6.19 -1.32
N SER A 44 -1.06 4.97 -0.85
CA SER A 44 0.30 4.42 -0.75
C SER A 44 0.93 4.25 -2.12
N ILE A 45 0.15 3.76 -3.09
CA ILE A 45 0.62 3.61 -4.46
C ILE A 45 0.92 5.00 -5.05
N ASP A 46 0.01 5.96 -4.90
CA ASP A 46 0.19 7.32 -5.40
C ASP A 46 1.43 7.99 -4.78
N PHE A 47 1.62 7.85 -3.46
CA PHE A 47 2.82 8.31 -2.76
C PHE A 47 4.09 7.69 -3.33
N MET A 48 4.13 6.37 -3.50
CA MET A 48 5.29 5.65 -4.04
C MET A 48 5.56 6.00 -5.52
N LEU A 49 4.56 6.51 -6.24
CA LEU A 49 4.67 7.00 -7.61
C LEU A 49 4.91 8.51 -7.71
N GLY A 50 5.14 9.21 -6.59
CA GLY A 50 5.61 10.60 -6.56
C GLY A 50 4.55 11.64 -6.19
N GLN A 51 3.43 11.25 -5.58
CA GLN A 51 2.52 12.21 -4.95
C GLN A 51 3.28 13.06 -3.91
N LYS A 52 2.99 14.37 -3.88
CA LYS A 52 3.63 15.32 -2.98
C LYS A 52 3.16 15.18 -1.53
N ASP A 53 1.87 14.95 -1.35
CA ASP A 53 1.27 14.78 -0.04
C ASP A 53 1.66 13.41 0.54
N PRO A 54 2.07 13.35 1.82
CA PRO A 54 2.40 12.09 2.46
C PRO A 54 1.16 11.22 2.60
N VAL A 55 1.37 9.90 2.66
CA VAL A 55 0.29 8.96 3.02
C VAL A 55 -0.28 9.35 4.37
N ARG A 56 -1.61 9.42 4.49
CA ARG A 56 -2.31 9.79 5.74
C ARG A 56 -1.86 8.92 6.92
N ASP A 57 -1.71 9.51 8.10
CA ASP A 57 -1.44 8.73 9.30
C ASP A 57 -2.73 8.07 9.81
N VAL A 58 -2.64 6.79 10.18
CA VAL A 58 -3.76 6.02 10.75
C VAL A 58 -3.25 5.14 11.89
N PRO A 59 -4.08 4.82 12.90
CA PRO A 59 -3.65 4.00 14.03
C PRO A 59 -3.00 2.68 13.64
N GLU A 60 -3.47 2.06 12.55
CA GLU A 60 -2.99 0.78 12.01
C GLU A 60 -1.56 0.86 11.45
N ARG A 61 -1.10 2.06 11.07
CA ARG A 61 0.28 2.28 10.60
C ARG A 61 1.30 2.36 11.74
N LYS A 62 0.85 2.45 13.00
CA LYS A 62 1.74 2.61 14.14
C LYS A 62 2.75 1.46 14.23
N GLY A 63 4.02 1.81 14.09
CA GLY A 63 5.15 0.88 14.14
C GLY A 63 5.66 0.44 12.78
N TYR A 64 5.06 0.89 11.67
CA TYR A 64 5.64 0.79 10.34
C TYR A 64 6.35 2.11 9.97
N ASP A 65 7.58 2.01 9.47
CA ASP A 65 8.45 3.14 9.13
C ASP A 65 8.84 3.18 7.65
N ARG A 66 8.55 2.12 6.88
CA ARG A 66 8.90 1.98 5.47
C ARG A 66 7.75 1.39 4.66
N ILE A 67 7.60 1.90 3.44
CA ILE A 67 6.68 1.36 2.42
C ILE A 67 7.53 0.89 1.23
N ARG A 68 7.17 -0.26 0.65
CA ARG A 68 7.83 -0.82 -0.53
C ARG A 68 6.77 -1.21 -1.56
N LEU A 69 6.99 -0.79 -2.81
CA LEU A 69 6.16 -1.04 -3.99
C LEU A 69 6.98 -1.77 -5.06
#